data_AF-A0A7V5FV81-F1
#
_entry.id   AF-A0A7V5FV81-F1
#
_cell.length_a   1.000
_cell.length_b   1.000
_cell.length_c   1.000
_cell.angle_alpha   90.00
_cell.angle_beta   90.00
_cell.angle_gamma   90.00
#
_symmetry.space_group_name_H-M   'P 1'
#
loop_
_entity.id
_entity.type
_entity.pdbx_description
1 polymer ?
#
loop_
_entity_poly.entity_id
_entity_poly.type
_entity_poly.pdbx_seq_one_letter_code
_entity_poly.pdbx_strand_id
1 'polypeptide(L)'
;MSSENQIIRDMGVLSDISYSSYDGEFIQNHFQNNIPLTANEDGSFSLSTPYTVIDYIDTPVTNMQALLLQKTGTDDYVIAFRGTQEFADKLVDATIGLANFNPQFSAAHDFVQDMMAAHDISADHLTLTGHSLGGILTQSVGAVMGIKGYAFNPYGTERLLTGWPNYSTSLASALLNVGLYKILDGLGLSSSYAAFAEENILNISYNDFGTLNGDPLSNLATALTSDHIGGYLAIFGENEGLSAHSMAVLNAALQQYHEILAHFTPETSFADLSTAYVYGGDDGFNRVNAIFDELGVADVAPGSLSFNFLFNSNSSELQSAGPAGMYALRELLPFTISGADYSHLNQNGELDADNYSANYLEDRAAFLYQVMHSDAASPTGDDMQFKDNALGIEAYGGNGTPDLSDRHYIFGTSGSDNFQGEDKEDHLYGIQGNEDLQNPIIVDCVLGGISPCFH
;
A
#
# COMPACT_ATOMS: atom_id res chain seq x y z
N MET A 1 3.07 18.43 0.78
CA MET A 1 3.15 17.06 1.34
C MET A 1 2.61 17.08 2.75
N SER A 2 1.92 16.02 3.15
CA SER A 2 1.37 15.90 4.49
C SER A 2 2.49 15.81 5.52
N SER A 3 2.25 16.30 6.73
CA SER A 3 3.20 16.17 7.85
C SER A 3 3.49 14.71 8.19
N GLU A 4 2.51 13.83 7.96
CA GLU A 4 2.62 12.39 8.24
C GLU A 4 3.63 11.70 7.31
N ASN A 5 3.58 11.95 6.00
CA ASN A 5 4.54 11.36 5.04
C ASN A 5 5.99 11.73 5.38
N GLN A 6 6.21 12.96 5.87
CA GLN A 6 7.53 13.41 6.32
C GLN A 6 7.99 12.67 7.57
N ILE A 7 7.10 12.47 8.54
CA ILE A 7 7.39 11.70 9.75
C ILE A 7 7.73 10.25 9.40
N ILE A 8 6.96 9.60 8.52
CA ILE A 8 7.23 8.22 8.09
C ILE A 8 8.63 8.10 7.50
N ARG A 9 9.04 9.04 6.64
CA ARG A 9 10.39 9.06 6.06
C ARG A 9 11.47 9.26 7.11
N ASP A 10 11.31 10.25 7.99
CA ASP A 10 12.29 10.53 9.05
C ASP A 10 12.44 9.30 9.97
N MET A 11 11.34 8.66 10.36
CA MET A 11 11.36 7.46 11.20
C MET A 11 12.01 6.27 10.49
N GLY A 12 11.82 6.12 9.18
CA GLY A 12 12.50 5.09 8.37
C GLY A 12 14.01 5.31 8.36
N VAL A 13 14.46 6.55 8.12
CA VAL A 13 15.89 6.91 8.19
C VAL A 13 16.47 6.68 9.58
N LEU A 14 15.78 7.11 10.65
CA LEU A 14 16.25 6.88 12.03
C LEU A 14 16.33 5.38 12.38
N SER A 15 15.39 4.57 11.86
CA SER A 15 15.42 3.11 12.02
C SER A 15 16.64 2.50 11.33
N ASP A 16 17.02 3.00 10.15
CA ASP A 16 18.23 2.55 9.44
C ASP A 16 19.52 3.00 10.15
N ILE A 17 19.57 4.25 10.62
CA ILE A 17 20.68 4.80 11.42
C ILE A 17 20.92 3.98 12.69
N SER A 18 19.89 3.37 13.29
CA SER A 18 20.05 2.50 14.46
C SER A 18 20.96 1.28 14.21
N TYR A 19 21.23 0.90 12.96
CA TYR A 19 22.20 -0.14 12.63
C TYR A 19 23.66 0.37 12.63
N SER A 20 23.86 1.68 12.56
CA SER A 20 25.18 2.33 12.54
C SER A 20 25.85 2.40 13.92
N SER A 21 25.16 1.97 14.98
CA SER A 21 25.70 1.88 16.35
C SER A 21 26.61 0.66 16.57
N TYR A 22 26.68 -0.28 15.62
CA TYR A 22 27.56 -1.44 15.71
C TYR A 22 28.96 -1.10 15.18
N ASP A 23 29.99 -1.17 16.04
CA ASP A 23 31.42 -0.87 15.76
C ASP A 23 31.76 0.55 15.26
N GLY A 24 30.79 1.47 15.18
CA GLY A 24 30.97 2.77 14.52
C GLY A 24 31.36 3.93 15.44
N GLU A 25 32.43 4.64 15.10
CA GLU A 25 32.70 6.00 15.61
C GLU A 25 31.55 6.98 15.30
N PHE A 26 30.67 6.68 14.33
CA PHE A 26 29.63 7.61 13.86
C PHE A 26 28.66 8.06 14.96
N ILE A 27 27.90 7.15 15.58
CA ILE A 27 26.93 7.51 16.63
C ILE A 27 27.63 8.04 17.87
N GLN A 28 28.75 7.42 18.26
CA GLN A 28 29.54 7.87 19.41
C GLN A 28 30.05 9.31 19.20
N ASN A 29 30.51 9.64 18.00
CA ASN A 29 30.96 10.97 17.63
C ASN A 29 29.80 11.97 17.63
N HIS A 30 28.63 11.61 17.12
CA HIS A 30 27.45 12.48 17.14
C HIS A 30 26.97 12.77 18.55
N PHE A 31 26.94 11.74 19.41
CA PHE A 31 26.61 11.87 20.82
C PHE A 31 27.64 12.72 21.58
N GLN A 32 28.93 12.36 21.52
CA GLN A 32 30.00 13.02 22.29
C GLN A 32 30.21 14.49 21.88
N ASN A 33 30.01 14.81 20.60
CA ASN A 33 30.22 16.16 20.08
C ASN A 33 28.91 16.93 19.87
N ASN A 34 27.76 16.36 20.24
CA ASN A 34 26.45 16.97 20.09
C ASN A 34 26.18 17.46 18.65
N ILE A 35 26.51 16.61 17.68
CA ILE A 35 26.34 16.89 16.25
C ILE A 35 24.93 16.44 15.84
N PRO A 36 24.08 17.32 15.31
CA PRO A 36 22.78 16.92 14.80
C PRO A 36 22.90 16.02 13.56
N LEU A 37 22.11 14.95 13.53
CA LEU A 37 21.82 14.16 12.34
C LEU A 37 20.93 14.99 11.41
N THR A 38 21.40 15.27 10.20
CA THR A 38 20.65 16.03 9.19
C THR A 38 20.59 15.30 7.86
N ALA A 39 21.76 14.99 7.31
CA ALA A 39 21.95 14.25 6.08
C ALA A 39 23.41 13.78 6.08
N ASN A 40 23.72 12.76 5.30
CA ASN A 40 25.12 12.38 5.07
C ASN A 40 25.65 12.95 3.74
N GLU A 41 26.98 13.03 3.63
CA GLU A 41 27.65 13.73 2.52
C GLU A 41 27.42 13.07 1.15
N ASP A 42 27.21 11.76 1.12
CA ASP A 42 26.92 11.01 -0.11
C ASP A 42 25.42 11.03 -0.50
N GLY A 43 24.58 11.64 0.33
CA GLY A 43 23.14 11.77 0.12
C GLY A 43 22.35 10.47 0.35
N SER A 44 22.94 9.41 0.91
CA SER A 44 22.24 8.15 1.19
C SER A 44 21.07 8.30 2.18
N PHE A 45 21.07 9.35 3.03
CA PHE A 45 19.90 9.76 3.79
C PHE A 45 19.81 11.28 3.99
N SER A 46 18.58 11.75 4.16
CA SER A 46 18.28 13.13 4.56
C SER A 46 17.04 13.14 5.44
N LEU A 47 17.10 13.87 6.55
CA LEU A 47 16.01 14.07 7.50
C LEU A 47 15.37 15.43 7.23
N SER A 48 14.03 15.45 7.26
CA SER A 48 13.26 16.69 7.12
C SER A 48 13.51 17.66 8.27
N THR A 49 13.80 17.11 9.46
CA THR A 49 14.18 17.85 10.66
C THR A 49 15.49 17.29 11.25
N PRO A 50 16.39 18.13 11.78
CA PRO A 50 17.58 17.64 12.48
C PRO A 50 17.25 16.90 13.79
N TYR A 51 17.94 15.80 14.08
CA TYR A 51 17.82 15.07 15.36
C TYR A 51 19.18 14.96 16.06
N THR A 52 19.24 15.18 17.36
CA THR A 52 20.46 15.02 18.16
C THR A 52 20.38 13.74 18.97
N VAL A 53 21.41 12.90 18.91
CA VAL A 53 21.54 11.73 19.79
C VAL A 53 21.85 12.23 21.20
N ILE A 54 20.99 11.92 22.17
CA ILE A 54 21.12 12.39 23.55
C ILE A 54 21.35 11.26 24.56
N ASP A 55 21.10 10.01 24.18
CA ASP A 55 21.54 8.81 24.90
C ASP A 55 21.47 7.58 23.97
N TYR A 56 22.05 6.46 24.39
CA TYR A 56 21.97 5.19 23.68
C TYR A 56 22.27 4.00 24.60
N ILE A 57 21.82 2.82 24.20
CA ILE A 57 22.17 1.55 24.82
C ILE A 57 22.80 0.62 23.78
N ASP A 58 23.86 -0.03 24.21
CA ASP A 58 24.53 -1.10 23.48
C ASP A 58 24.98 -2.17 24.48
N THR A 59 24.21 -3.27 24.56
CA THR A 59 24.48 -4.33 25.53
C THR A 59 24.73 -5.67 24.82
N PRO A 60 25.97 -6.20 24.88
CA PRO A 60 26.30 -7.51 24.34
C PRO A 60 25.53 -8.68 24.98
N VAL A 61 24.97 -8.48 26.19
CA VAL A 61 24.32 -9.54 26.97
C VAL A 61 22.96 -9.91 26.39
N THR A 62 22.15 -8.91 26.00
CA THR A 62 20.83 -9.12 25.38
C THR A 62 20.86 -8.86 23.88
N ASN A 63 21.98 -8.37 23.34
CA ASN A 63 22.12 -7.86 21.97
C ASN A 63 21.12 -6.74 21.64
N MET A 64 20.59 -6.08 22.67
CA MET A 64 19.69 -4.94 22.55
C MET A 64 20.52 -3.70 22.22
N GLN A 65 20.08 -2.96 21.21
CA GLN A 65 20.64 -1.67 20.84
C GLN A 65 19.52 -0.68 20.52
N ALA A 66 19.64 0.54 21.04
CA ALA A 66 18.69 1.61 20.76
C ALA A 66 19.33 2.98 20.94
N LEU A 67 18.77 3.98 20.26
CA LEU A 67 19.16 5.38 20.37
C LEU A 67 18.00 6.17 21.00
N LEU A 68 18.30 7.09 21.91
CA LEU A 68 17.41 8.18 22.27
C LEU A 68 17.85 9.44 21.50
N LEU A 69 16.92 9.97 20.71
CA LEU A 69 17.13 11.16 19.91
C LEU A 69 16.16 12.27 20.31
N GLN A 70 16.62 13.50 20.34
CA GLN A 70 15.78 14.69 20.47
C GLN A 70 15.65 15.37 19.11
N LYS A 71 14.43 15.68 18.71
CA LYS A 71 14.19 16.55 17.56
C LYS A 71 14.72 17.95 17.90
N THR A 72 15.72 18.40 17.15
CA THR A 72 16.59 19.51 17.54
C THR A 72 15.79 20.78 17.80
N GLY A 73 15.93 21.34 19.00
CA GLY A 73 15.25 22.59 19.39
C GLY A 73 13.77 22.42 19.77
N THR A 74 13.30 21.19 19.98
CA THR A 74 11.95 20.87 20.45
C THR A 74 11.99 19.96 21.67
N ASP A 75 10.85 19.78 22.32
CA ASP A 75 10.67 18.83 23.42
C ASP A 75 10.13 17.47 22.93
N ASP A 76 10.36 17.15 21.65
CA ASP A 76 9.94 15.88 21.04
C ASP A 76 11.11 14.93 20.90
N TYR A 77 10.87 13.67 21.23
CA TYR A 77 11.89 12.62 21.31
C TYR A 77 11.51 11.40 20.48
N VAL A 78 12.54 10.67 20.06
CA VAL A 78 12.44 9.42 19.33
C VAL A 78 13.34 8.39 19.98
N ILE A 79 12.82 7.18 20.20
CA ILE A 79 13.65 6.01 20.48
C ILE A 79 13.67 5.12 19.25
N ALA A 80 14.86 4.90 18.69
CA ALA A 80 15.06 4.04 17.53
C ALA A 80 15.70 2.71 17.95
N PHE A 81 14.97 1.61 17.80
CA PHE A 81 15.44 0.25 18.11
C PHE A 81 16.10 -0.39 16.89
N ARG A 82 17.29 -0.97 17.09
CA ARG A 82 17.92 -1.80 16.08
C ARG A 82 17.21 -3.15 15.96
N GLY A 83 17.09 -3.66 14.73
CA GLY A 83 16.76 -5.06 14.49
C GLY A 83 17.95 -6.02 14.66
N THR A 84 17.83 -7.22 14.09
CA THR A 84 18.91 -8.23 14.10
C THR A 84 19.73 -8.13 12.81
N GLN A 85 21.07 -8.11 12.91
CA GLN A 85 21.95 -8.07 11.73
C GLN A 85 21.98 -9.37 10.91
N GLU A 86 21.74 -10.52 11.54
CA GLU A 86 21.94 -11.85 10.91
C GLU A 86 20.71 -12.41 10.18
N PHE A 87 19.60 -11.69 10.08
CA PHE A 87 18.34 -12.29 9.61
C PHE A 87 18.37 -12.70 8.13
N ALA A 88 19.13 -12.00 7.29
CA ALA A 88 19.33 -12.38 5.89
C ALA A 88 20.14 -13.69 5.73
N ASP A 89 21.10 -13.97 6.63
CA ASP A 89 21.92 -15.19 6.61
C ASP A 89 21.24 -16.39 7.29
N LYS A 90 20.23 -16.16 8.14
CA LYS A 90 19.55 -17.18 8.96
C LYS A 90 18.08 -17.39 8.61
N LEU A 91 17.75 -17.35 7.32
CA LEU A 91 16.43 -17.74 6.77
C LEU A 91 15.94 -19.13 7.26
N VAL A 92 16.83 -19.95 7.82
CA VAL A 92 16.57 -21.32 8.24
C VAL A 92 16.00 -21.43 9.67
N ASP A 93 16.11 -20.42 10.54
CA ASP A 93 15.79 -20.60 11.96
C ASP A 93 15.11 -19.37 12.61
N ALA A 94 13.92 -19.01 12.11
CA ALA A 94 13.04 -18.02 12.74
C ALA A 94 12.73 -18.32 14.23
N THR A 95 12.93 -19.57 14.67
CA THR A 95 12.97 -19.98 16.09
C THR A 95 13.98 -19.18 16.92
N ILE A 96 15.15 -18.85 16.36
CA ILE A 96 16.21 -18.08 17.03
C ILE A 96 15.76 -16.62 17.23
N GLY A 97 15.04 -16.04 16.25
CA GLY A 97 14.48 -14.68 16.35
C GLY A 97 13.48 -14.55 17.50
N LEU A 98 12.57 -15.53 17.64
CA LEU A 98 11.59 -15.58 18.74
C LEU A 98 12.24 -15.84 20.11
N ALA A 99 13.26 -16.71 20.17
CA ALA A 99 13.99 -16.96 21.41
C ALA A 99 14.72 -15.72 21.94
N ASN A 100 15.23 -14.88 21.04
CA ASN A 100 15.89 -13.62 21.38
C ASN A 100 14.92 -12.46 21.65
N PHE A 101 13.65 -12.55 21.20
CA PHE A 101 12.65 -11.51 21.40
C PHE A 101 12.36 -11.25 22.88
N ASN A 102 12.12 -12.29 23.68
CA ASN A 102 11.77 -12.14 25.09
C ASN A 102 12.83 -11.36 25.93
N PRO A 103 14.13 -11.70 25.90
CA PRO A 103 15.14 -10.91 26.62
C PRO A 103 15.35 -9.50 26.04
N GLN A 104 15.18 -9.29 24.74
CA GLN A 104 15.29 -7.95 24.13
C GLN A 104 14.08 -7.07 24.43
N PHE A 105 12.88 -7.65 24.53
CA PHE A 105 11.67 -6.93 24.91
C PHE A 105 11.79 -6.35 26.32
N SER A 106 12.22 -7.14 27.30
CA SER A 106 12.44 -6.65 28.67
C SER A 106 13.47 -5.52 28.70
N ALA A 107 14.60 -5.70 28.01
CA ALA A 107 15.64 -4.67 27.94
C ALA A 107 15.17 -3.40 27.22
N ALA A 108 14.36 -3.52 26.17
CA ALA A 108 13.78 -2.41 25.44
C ALA A 108 12.77 -1.62 26.29
N HIS A 109 11.89 -2.33 27.00
CA HIS A 109 10.96 -1.71 27.94
C HIS A 109 11.71 -0.95 29.05
N ASP A 110 12.69 -1.60 29.70
CA ASP A 110 13.48 -0.98 30.76
C ASP A 110 14.25 0.25 30.25
N PHE A 111 14.85 0.16 29.07
CA PHE A 111 15.53 1.30 28.45
C PHE A 111 14.57 2.47 28.20
N VAL A 112 13.40 2.23 27.60
CA VAL A 112 12.41 3.31 27.37
C VAL A 112 11.99 3.94 28.70
N GLN A 113 11.70 3.12 29.71
CA GLN A 113 11.32 3.60 31.03
C GLN A 113 12.42 4.44 31.69
N ASP A 114 13.67 4.00 31.61
CA ASP A 114 14.83 4.70 32.17
C ASP A 114 15.09 6.02 31.44
N MET A 115 14.98 6.04 30.10
CA MET A 115 15.13 7.25 29.30
C MET A 115 14.05 8.29 29.61
N MET A 116 12.79 7.84 29.72
CA MET A 116 11.70 8.72 30.12
C MET A 116 11.93 9.34 31.50
N ALA A 117 12.39 8.54 32.47
CA ALA A 117 12.66 9.02 33.82
C ALA A 117 13.90 9.92 33.90
N ALA A 118 14.98 9.59 33.19
CA ALA A 118 16.25 10.33 33.22
C ALA A 118 16.15 11.69 32.52
N HIS A 119 15.30 11.80 31.50
CA HIS A 119 15.16 12.99 30.67
C HIS A 119 13.81 13.73 30.85
N ASP A 120 12.98 13.31 31.81
CA ASP A 120 11.64 13.89 32.09
C ASP A 120 10.72 13.88 30.86
N ILE A 121 10.76 12.80 30.07
CA ILE A 121 10.00 12.66 28.81
C ILE A 121 8.66 12.00 29.11
N SER A 122 7.57 12.67 28.72
CA SER A 122 6.22 12.09 28.74
C SER A 122 5.90 11.32 27.45
N ALA A 123 4.97 10.37 27.53
CA ALA A 123 4.64 9.47 26.41
C ALA A 123 4.13 10.20 25.15
N ASP A 124 3.45 11.34 25.30
CA ASP A 124 2.95 12.18 24.20
C ASP A 124 4.07 12.91 23.44
N HIS A 125 5.21 13.10 24.10
CA HIS A 125 6.43 13.70 23.54
C HIS A 125 7.44 12.64 23.05
N LEU A 126 7.11 11.35 23.12
CA LEU A 126 7.97 10.26 22.69
C LEU A 126 7.38 9.51 21.49
N THR A 127 8.24 9.15 20.54
CA THR A 127 7.92 8.31 19.38
C THR A 127 8.84 7.10 19.38
N LEU A 128 8.33 5.91 19.13
CA LEU A 128 9.17 4.72 18.93
C LEU A 128 9.33 4.43 17.44
N THR A 129 10.50 3.93 17.04
CA THR A 129 10.71 3.48 15.66
C THR A 129 11.69 2.32 15.62
N GLY A 130 11.59 1.49 14.59
CA GLY A 130 12.55 0.41 14.41
C GLY A 130 12.21 -0.49 13.23
N HIS A 131 13.20 -1.25 12.79
CA HIS A 131 13.11 -2.13 11.63
C HIS A 131 13.24 -3.60 12.02
N SER A 132 12.53 -4.51 11.34
CA SER A 132 12.63 -5.95 11.54
C SER A 132 12.32 -6.32 13.00
N LEU A 133 13.23 -6.99 13.73
CA LEU A 133 13.08 -7.19 15.18
C LEU A 133 12.87 -5.87 15.96
N GLY A 134 13.52 -4.77 15.56
CA GLY A 134 13.32 -3.45 16.17
C GLY A 134 11.92 -2.89 15.90
N GLY A 135 11.30 -3.26 14.78
CA GLY A 135 9.90 -2.98 14.50
C GLY A 135 8.95 -3.72 15.45
N ILE A 136 9.26 -4.98 15.79
CA ILE A 136 8.47 -5.73 16.78
C ILE A 136 8.62 -5.13 18.18
N LEU A 137 9.83 -4.69 18.56
CA LEU A 137 10.06 -3.96 19.81
C LEU A 137 9.27 -2.65 19.84
N THR A 138 9.23 -1.92 18.72
CA THR A 138 8.42 -0.70 18.54
C THR A 138 6.95 -0.99 18.81
N GLN A 139 6.38 -2.02 18.17
CA GLN A 139 4.99 -2.41 18.38
C GLN A 139 4.71 -2.78 19.84
N SER A 140 5.55 -3.66 20.40
CA SER A 140 5.30 -4.29 21.69
C SER A 140 5.46 -3.29 22.84
N VAL A 141 6.56 -2.53 22.85
CA VAL A 141 6.84 -1.54 23.88
C VAL A 141 5.90 -0.35 23.73
N GLY A 142 5.62 0.10 22.51
CA GLY A 142 4.68 1.19 22.23
C GLY A 142 3.28 0.87 22.72
N ALA A 143 2.79 -0.34 22.43
CA ALA A 143 1.49 -0.80 22.91
C ALA A 143 1.46 -0.82 24.45
N VAL A 144 2.42 -1.47 25.10
CA VAL A 144 2.45 -1.62 26.58
C VAL A 144 2.54 -0.28 27.30
N MET A 145 3.34 0.65 26.78
CA MET A 145 3.63 1.91 27.46
C MET A 145 2.72 3.06 27.01
N GLY A 146 1.84 2.85 26.03
CA GLY A 146 0.98 3.89 25.47
C GLY A 146 1.78 4.95 24.70
N ILE A 147 2.78 4.53 23.93
CA ILE A 147 3.66 5.40 23.14
C ILE A 147 3.44 5.13 21.65
N LYS A 148 3.28 6.18 20.85
CA LYS A 148 3.12 6.07 19.39
C LYS A 148 4.37 5.48 18.73
N GLY A 149 4.19 4.76 17.62
CA GLY A 149 5.30 4.06 16.96
C GLY A 149 5.19 3.91 15.45
N TYR A 150 6.34 3.85 14.79
CA TYR A 150 6.47 3.56 13.36
C TYR A 150 7.38 2.33 13.18
N ALA A 151 6.80 1.19 12.82
CA ALA A 151 7.51 -0.07 12.70
C ALA A 151 7.74 -0.42 11.22
N PHE A 152 8.99 -0.61 10.81
CA PHE A 152 9.36 -0.85 9.41
C PHE A 152 9.70 -2.33 9.18
N ASN A 153 9.09 -2.95 8.17
CA ASN A 153 9.22 -4.39 7.87
C ASN A 153 9.25 -5.29 9.13
N PRO A 154 8.31 -5.14 10.10
CA PRO A 154 8.27 -6.03 11.24
C PRO A 154 7.83 -7.44 10.79
N TYR A 155 8.30 -8.50 11.47
CA TYR A 155 7.79 -9.85 11.20
C TYR A 155 6.29 -9.95 11.50
N GLY A 156 5.56 -10.82 10.81
CA GLY A 156 4.14 -11.07 11.07
C GLY A 156 3.16 -10.58 9.98
N THR A 157 3.65 -10.20 8.81
CA THR A 157 2.92 -9.65 7.63
C THR A 157 1.99 -10.63 6.87
N GLU A 158 1.34 -11.60 7.51
CA GLU A 158 0.48 -12.58 6.82
C GLU A 158 -0.70 -11.83 6.18
N ARG A 159 -0.76 -11.97 4.86
CA ARG A 159 -2.00 -12.14 4.09
C ARG A 159 -2.91 -10.95 3.90
N LEU A 160 -2.44 -9.71 4.02
CA LEU A 160 -3.27 -8.59 3.55
C LEU A 160 -3.51 -8.59 2.03
N LEU A 161 -2.66 -9.26 1.24
CA LEU A 161 -2.82 -9.35 -0.22
C LEU A 161 -2.95 -10.77 -0.80
N THR A 162 -2.78 -11.85 -0.01
CA THR A 162 -3.00 -13.22 -0.52
C THR A 162 -4.48 -13.59 -0.43
N GLY A 163 -5.28 -12.94 -1.27
CA GLY A 163 -6.73 -13.11 -1.30
C GLY A 163 -7.45 -11.89 -1.82
N TRP A 164 -7.02 -11.38 -2.97
CA TRP A 164 -7.63 -10.25 -3.68
C TRP A 164 -9.17 -10.34 -3.87
N PRO A 165 -9.87 -11.49 -3.92
CA PRO A 165 -11.27 -11.44 -4.33
C PRO A 165 -12.26 -10.75 -3.37
N ASN A 166 -11.97 -10.58 -2.08
CA ASN A 166 -13.05 -10.34 -1.11
C ASN A 166 -12.74 -9.31 -0.02
N TYR A 167 -12.75 -7.98 -0.27
CA TYR A 167 -13.06 -6.98 0.78
C TYR A 167 -13.61 -5.66 0.20
N SER A 168 -14.92 -5.45 0.29
CA SER A 168 -15.65 -4.22 -0.09
C SER A 168 -15.67 -3.08 0.95
N THR A 169 -14.70 -3.03 1.86
CA THR A 169 -14.52 -1.88 2.78
C THR A 169 -13.14 -1.30 2.52
N SER A 170 -13.07 0.01 2.23
CA SER A 170 -11.85 0.80 1.91
C SER A 170 -10.56 0.17 2.46
N LEU A 171 -9.45 0.15 1.70
CA LEU A 171 -8.16 -0.45 2.11
C LEU A 171 -7.80 -0.20 3.60
N ALA A 172 -8.05 1.01 4.13
CA ALA A 172 -7.92 1.32 5.55
C ALA A 172 -8.65 0.32 6.49
N SER A 173 -9.89 -0.07 6.18
CA SER A 173 -10.73 -1.03 6.91
C SER A 173 -10.30 -2.49 6.76
N ALA A 174 -9.75 -2.87 5.60
CA ALA A 174 -9.21 -4.22 5.37
C ALA A 174 -7.87 -4.43 6.11
N LEU A 175 -7.06 -3.37 6.20
CA LEU A 175 -5.79 -3.31 6.94
C LEU A 175 -5.98 -3.35 8.48
N LEU A 176 -7.17 -3.01 8.99
CA LEU A 176 -7.46 -2.91 10.43
C LEU A 176 -7.76 -4.26 11.12
N ASN A 177 -7.97 -5.36 10.37
CA ASN A 177 -8.36 -6.65 10.94
C ASN A 177 -7.21 -7.66 11.01
N VAL A 178 -6.10 -7.31 11.67
CA VAL A 178 -4.98 -8.24 11.90
C VAL A 178 -4.60 -8.39 13.39
N GLY A 179 -4.73 -9.63 13.87
CA GLY A 179 -3.80 -10.34 14.77
C GLY A 179 -3.56 -9.92 16.23
N LEU A 180 -4.10 -8.80 16.70
CA LEU A 180 -3.89 -8.23 18.04
C LEU A 180 -3.87 -9.20 19.25
N TYR A 181 -4.67 -10.28 19.21
CA TYR A 181 -4.96 -11.09 20.39
C TYR A 181 -3.85 -12.05 20.82
N LYS A 182 -3.06 -12.63 19.92
CA LYS A 182 -2.13 -13.72 20.32
C LYS A 182 -0.84 -13.22 20.96
N ILE A 183 -0.28 -12.11 20.47
CA ILE A 183 0.94 -11.51 21.05
C ILE A 183 0.61 -10.89 22.41
N LEU A 184 -0.52 -10.16 22.51
CA LEU A 184 -0.96 -9.57 23.77
C LEU A 184 -1.31 -10.63 24.81
N ASP A 185 -2.01 -11.72 24.44
CA ASP A 185 -2.29 -12.83 25.34
C ASP A 185 -1.00 -13.55 25.79
N GLY A 186 -0.03 -13.74 24.89
CA GLY A 186 1.30 -14.28 25.21
C GLY A 186 2.12 -13.41 26.17
N LEU A 187 1.83 -12.10 26.23
CA LEU A 187 2.44 -11.13 27.14
C LEU A 187 1.55 -10.82 28.37
N GLY A 188 0.36 -11.43 28.49
CA GLY A 188 -0.57 -11.21 29.60
C GLY A 188 -1.31 -9.86 29.56
N LEU A 189 -1.49 -9.27 28.38
CA LEU A 189 -2.02 -7.93 28.14
C LEU A 189 -3.47 -7.95 27.62
N SER A 190 -4.24 -6.91 27.96
CA SER A 190 -5.69 -6.82 27.67
C SER A 190 -6.05 -6.15 26.33
N SER A 191 -7.34 -6.18 25.96
CA SER A 191 -7.90 -5.57 24.75
C SER A 191 -7.83 -4.02 24.69
N SER A 192 -7.33 -3.32 25.72
CA SER A 192 -7.12 -1.88 25.67
C SER A 192 -5.81 -1.47 24.98
N TYR A 193 -4.76 -2.28 25.13
CA TYR A 193 -3.45 -2.06 24.48
C TYR A 193 -3.53 -2.27 22.97
N ALA A 194 -4.38 -3.24 22.63
CA ALA A 194 -4.91 -3.52 21.33
C ALA A 194 -5.41 -2.26 20.59
N ALA A 195 -6.43 -1.61 21.15
CA ALA A 195 -7.07 -0.44 20.54
C ALA A 195 -6.12 0.76 20.46
N PHE A 196 -5.27 0.94 21.48
CA PHE A 196 -4.25 1.98 21.43
C PHE A 196 -3.29 1.78 20.25
N ALA A 197 -2.80 0.55 20.07
CA ALA A 197 -1.85 0.27 19.00
C ALA A 197 -2.45 0.47 17.61
N GLU A 198 -3.71 0.08 17.41
CA GLU A 198 -4.45 0.31 16.16
C GLU A 198 -4.45 1.80 15.77
N GLU A 199 -4.64 2.70 16.73
CA GLU A 199 -4.69 4.14 16.50
C GLU A 199 -3.32 4.83 16.49
N ASN A 200 -2.29 4.25 17.12
CA ASN A 200 -1.04 4.96 17.44
C ASN A 200 0.24 4.27 16.94
N ILE A 201 0.16 3.05 16.43
CA ILE A 201 1.29 2.32 15.86
C ILE A 201 1.00 2.06 14.38
N LEU A 202 1.89 2.53 13.51
CA LEU A 202 1.83 2.29 12.09
C LEU A 202 2.93 1.32 11.67
N ASN A 203 2.54 0.22 11.04
CA ASN A 203 3.44 -0.75 10.43
C ASN A 203 3.61 -0.39 8.95
N ILE A 204 4.84 -0.16 8.52
CA ILE A 204 5.19 0.21 7.14
C ILE A 204 6.00 -0.92 6.55
N SER A 205 5.51 -1.54 5.49
CA SER A 205 6.14 -2.72 4.89
C SER A 205 6.28 -2.61 3.38
N TYR A 206 7.42 -3.07 2.87
CA TYR A 206 7.64 -3.17 1.43
C TYR A 206 6.75 -4.24 0.80
N ASN A 207 6.22 -3.94 -0.38
CA ASN A 207 5.38 -4.84 -1.17
C ASN A 207 5.78 -4.76 -2.65
N ASP A 208 5.81 -5.88 -3.37
CA ASP A 208 6.20 -5.90 -4.79
C ASP A 208 5.24 -6.65 -5.72
N PHE A 209 4.01 -6.92 -5.26
CA PHE A 209 3.02 -7.74 -5.98
C PHE A 209 3.53 -9.12 -6.44
N GLY A 210 4.74 -9.55 -6.01
CA GLY A 210 5.34 -10.82 -6.37
C GLY A 210 4.70 -11.98 -5.62
N THR A 211 5.12 -13.21 -5.95
CA THR A 211 4.62 -14.45 -5.30
C THR A 211 4.86 -14.51 -3.79
N LEU A 212 5.76 -13.66 -3.28
CA LEU A 212 6.08 -13.50 -1.87
C LEU A 212 5.74 -12.09 -1.35
N ASN A 213 4.97 -11.28 -2.09
CA ASN A 213 4.46 -9.94 -1.74
C ASN A 213 5.49 -9.04 -1.03
N GLY A 214 6.60 -8.75 -1.69
CA GLY A 214 7.64 -7.84 -1.20
C GLY A 214 8.57 -8.54 -0.24
N ASP A 215 8.21 -8.59 1.05
CA ASP A 215 9.08 -9.03 2.13
C ASP A 215 8.93 -10.53 2.46
N PRO A 216 9.66 -11.43 1.78
CA PRO A 216 9.58 -12.87 2.00
C PRO A 216 10.05 -13.26 3.40
N LEU A 217 10.86 -12.44 4.07
CA LEU A 217 11.41 -12.71 5.39
C LEU A 217 10.36 -12.48 6.46
N SER A 218 9.65 -11.35 6.40
CA SER A 218 8.50 -11.10 7.26
C SER A 218 7.37 -12.07 6.94
N ASN A 219 7.11 -12.37 5.66
CA ASN A 219 6.06 -13.31 5.25
C ASN A 219 6.33 -14.75 5.68
N LEU A 220 7.59 -15.23 5.62
CA LEU A 220 7.98 -16.56 6.11
C LEU A 220 7.90 -16.67 7.63
N ALA A 221 8.37 -15.65 8.36
CA ALA A 221 8.26 -15.60 9.82
C ALA A 221 6.78 -15.59 10.27
N THR A 222 5.88 -15.09 9.42
CA THR A 222 4.47 -15.03 9.76
C THR A 222 3.79 -16.40 9.83
N ALA A 223 4.25 -17.37 9.04
CA ALA A 223 3.80 -18.76 9.17
C ALA A 223 4.10 -19.36 10.57
N LEU A 224 4.98 -18.71 11.36
CA LEU A 224 5.36 -19.10 12.72
C LEU A 224 4.71 -18.22 13.80
N THR A 225 4.42 -16.94 13.51
CA THR A 225 3.72 -16.00 14.41
C THR A 225 2.82 -15.07 13.60
N SER A 226 1.53 -15.41 13.48
CA SER A 226 0.62 -14.88 12.46
C SER A 226 0.12 -13.43 12.61
N ASP A 227 0.74 -12.59 13.43
CA ASP A 227 0.06 -11.41 13.96
C ASP A 227 0.99 -10.18 14.13
N HIS A 228 0.63 -9.01 13.58
CA HIS A 228 1.24 -7.70 13.90
C HIS A 228 0.28 -6.83 14.73
N ILE A 229 0.81 -5.85 15.45
CA ILE A 229 0.03 -4.94 16.30
C ILE A 229 0.08 -3.52 15.70
N GLY A 230 -1.08 -2.93 15.42
CA GLY A 230 -1.23 -1.56 14.91
C GLY A 230 -1.74 -1.47 13.47
N GLY A 231 -1.97 -0.25 12.99
CA GLY A 231 -2.34 0.02 11.59
C GLY A 231 -1.23 -0.43 10.62
N TYR A 232 -1.56 -0.55 9.33
CA TYR A 232 -0.62 -1.02 8.32
C TYR A 232 -0.59 -0.10 7.10
N LEU A 233 0.56 0.02 6.46
CA LEU A 233 0.79 0.76 5.22
C LEU A 233 1.75 -0.06 4.34
N ALA A 234 1.24 -0.58 3.23
CA ALA A 234 2.06 -1.17 2.18
C ALA A 234 2.76 -0.06 1.39
N ILE A 235 4.06 -0.18 1.19
CA ILE A 235 4.83 0.65 0.26
C ILE A 235 5.23 -0.23 -0.92
N PHE A 236 4.60 0.04 -2.06
CA PHE A 236 4.80 -0.72 -3.29
C PHE A 236 6.08 -0.30 -4.01
N GLY A 237 6.75 -1.27 -4.64
CA GLY A 237 7.91 -1.05 -5.48
C GLY A 237 8.14 -2.20 -6.46
N GLU A 238 9.26 -2.16 -7.15
CA GLU A 238 9.73 -3.22 -8.04
C GLU A 238 9.97 -4.54 -7.30
N ASN A 239 10.02 -5.65 -8.03
CA ASN A 239 10.35 -6.94 -7.43
C ASN A 239 11.83 -7.02 -7.01
N GLU A 240 12.06 -7.00 -5.70
CA GLU A 240 13.40 -6.96 -5.09
C GLU A 240 13.79 -8.31 -4.43
N GLY A 241 12.91 -9.32 -4.54
CA GLY A 241 13.14 -10.64 -3.97
C GLY A 241 13.44 -10.61 -2.47
N LEU A 242 14.55 -11.24 -2.03
CA LEU A 242 14.94 -11.23 -0.62
C LEU A 242 15.40 -9.84 -0.12
N SER A 243 15.82 -8.95 -1.02
CA SER A 243 16.35 -7.62 -0.66
C SER A 243 15.26 -6.66 -0.16
N ALA A 244 14.00 -6.95 -0.49
CA ALA A 244 12.82 -6.21 -0.07
C ALA A 244 12.66 -6.04 1.45
N HIS A 245 13.22 -6.96 2.25
CA HIS A 245 13.22 -6.81 3.71
C HIS A 245 14.12 -5.66 4.17
N SER A 246 15.07 -5.18 3.37
CA SER A 246 16.05 -4.17 3.83
C SER A 246 15.46 -2.76 3.92
N MET A 247 15.96 -1.98 4.87
CA MET A 247 15.64 -0.55 4.95
C MET A 247 16.11 0.24 3.73
N ALA A 248 17.20 -0.19 3.06
CA ALA A 248 17.67 0.46 1.85
C ALA A 248 16.60 0.43 0.75
N VAL A 249 15.98 -0.74 0.52
CA VAL A 249 14.89 -0.90 -0.45
C VAL A 249 13.65 -0.11 -0.03
N LEU A 250 13.23 -0.24 1.23
CA LEU A 250 12.04 0.46 1.71
C LEU A 250 12.20 2.00 1.70
N ASN A 251 13.37 2.51 2.09
CA ASN A 251 13.68 3.95 2.03
C ASN A 251 13.73 4.46 0.60
N ALA A 252 14.23 3.67 -0.35
CA ALA A 252 14.20 4.01 -1.78
C ALA A 252 12.76 4.09 -2.30
N ALA A 253 11.89 3.16 -1.92
CA ALA A 253 10.47 3.20 -2.31
C ALA A 253 9.71 4.37 -1.66
N LEU A 254 9.97 4.66 -0.38
CA LEU A 254 9.45 5.85 0.29
C LEU A 254 9.92 7.16 -0.38
N GLN A 255 11.15 7.17 -0.91
CA GLN A 255 11.67 8.29 -1.69
C GLN A 255 10.94 8.40 -3.04
N GLN A 256 10.68 7.29 -3.73
CA GLN A 256 9.89 7.31 -4.97
C GLN A 256 8.47 7.82 -4.72
N TYR A 257 7.82 7.35 -3.65
CA TYR A 257 6.51 7.86 -3.22
C TYR A 257 6.55 9.36 -2.97
N HIS A 258 7.61 9.84 -2.31
CA HIS A 258 7.80 11.26 -2.05
C HIS A 258 7.91 12.08 -3.33
N GLU A 259 8.66 11.60 -4.32
CA GLU A 259 8.85 12.26 -5.61
C GLU A 259 7.54 12.33 -6.40
N ILE A 260 6.80 11.23 -6.49
CA ILE A 260 5.48 11.18 -7.12
C ILE A 260 4.52 12.17 -6.43
N LEU A 261 4.39 12.07 -5.10
CA LEU A 261 3.47 12.92 -4.33
C LEU A 261 3.89 14.38 -4.22
N ALA A 262 5.10 14.76 -4.66
CA ALA A 262 5.48 16.17 -4.76
C ALA A 262 4.62 16.93 -5.78
N HIS A 263 4.08 16.23 -6.78
CA HIS A 263 3.16 16.77 -7.78
C HIS A 263 1.71 16.81 -7.30
N PHE A 264 1.40 16.12 -6.19
CA PHE A 264 0.07 16.05 -5.62
C PHE A 264 -0.14 17.06 -4.49
N THR A 265 -1.39 17.43 -4.25
CA THR A 265 -1.82 18.32 -3.17
C THR A 265 -1.26 17.86 -1.82
N PRO A 266 -0.93 18.79 -0.91
CA PRO A 266 -0.33 18.44 0.38
C PRO A 266 -1.15 17.46 1.23
N GLU A 267 -2.44 17.34 1.00
CA GLU A 267 -3.36 16.43 1.68
C GLU A 267 -3.18 14.98 1.23
N THR A 268 -2.60 14.73 0.05
CA THR A 268 -2.38 13.39 -0.48
C THR A 268 -1.29 12.66 0.31
N SER A 269 -1.64 11.50 0.84
CA SER A 269 -0.83 10.66 1.71
C SER A 269 -0.16 9.50 0.96
N PHE A 270 0.81 8.85 1.61
CA PHE A 270 1.31 7.56 1.12
C PHE A 270 0.21 6.51 1.02
N ALA A 271 -0.76 6.51 1.95
CA ALA A 271 -1.89 5.57 1.92
C ALA A 271 -2.76 5.75 0.68
N ASP A 272 -2.94 6.99 0.19
CA ASP A 272 -3.67 7.25 -1.05
C ASP A 272 -2.94 6.65 -2.26
N LEU A 273 -1.61 6.84 -2.35
CA LEU A 273 -0.82 6.27 -3.43
C LEU A 273 -0.79 4.73 -3.36
N SER A 274 -0.62 4.16 -2.16
CA SER A 274 -0.73 2.71 -1.94
C SER A 274 -2.10 2.19 -2.34
N THR A 275 -3.16 2.94 -2.06
CA THR A 275 -4.53 2.62 -2.49
C THR A 275 -4.63 2.60 -4.00
N ALA A 276 -4.10 3.62 -4.69
CA ALA A 276 -4.07 3.64 -6.15
C ALA A 276 -3.34 2.42 -6.73
N TYR A 277 -2.18 2.05 -6.17
CA TYR A 277 -1.45 0.85 -6.59
C TYR A 277 -2.21 -0.44 -6.33
N VAL A 278 -2.81 -0.62 -5.15
CA VAL A 278 -3.66 -1.79 -4.88
C VAL A 278 -4.76 -1.87 -5.91
N TYR A 279 -5.46 -0.78 -6.17
CA TYR A 279 -6.56 -0.79 -7.13
C TYR A 279 -6.12 -0.76 -8.60
N GLY A 280 -4.82 -0.80 -8.87
CA GLY A 280 -4.27 -1.02 -10.19
C GLY A 280 -4.41 -2.48 -10.69
N GLY A 281 -4.78 -3.44 -9.84
CA GLY A 281 -4.87 -4.86 -10.23
C GLY A 281 -3.57 -5.63 -9.99
N ASP A 282 -3.48 -6.87 -10.49
CA ASP A 282 -2.40 -7.83 -10.15
C ASP A 282 -0.96 -7.30 -10.33
N ASP A 283 -0.75 -6.36 -11.26
CA ASP A 283 0.52 -5.65 -11.48
C ASP A 283 0.35 -4.13 -11.28
N GLY A 284 -0.36 -3.78 -10.21
CA GLY A 284 -0.86 -2.43 -9.99
C GLY A 284 0.24 -1.38 -9.86
N PHE A 285 1.41 -1.75 -9.32
CA PHE A 285 2.58 -0.86 -9.28
C PHE A 285 3.00 -0.41 -10.69
N ASN A 286 3.30 -1.37 -11.57
CA ASN A 286 3.75 -1.05 -12.93
C ASN A 286 2.65 -0.38 -13.74
N ARG A 287 1.41 -0.86 -13.60
CA ARG A 287 0.28 -0.32 -14.34
C ARG A 287 -0.01 1.14 -13.98
N VAL A 288 -0.05 1.48 -12.69
CA VAL A 288 -0.31 2.85 -12.25
C VAL A 288 0.86 3.78 -12.57
N ASN A 289 2.10 3.30 -12.49
CA ASN A 289 3.26 4.09 -12.93
C ASN A 289 3.22 4.35 -14.44
N ALA A 290 2.81 3.36 -15.26
CA ALA A 290 2.60 3.57 -16.69
C ALA A 290 1.50 4.60 -16.99
N ILE A 291 0.44 4.62 -16.18
CA ILE A 291 -0.62 5.65 -16.25
C ILE A 291 -0.05 7.03 -15.85
N PHE A 292 0.79 7.12 -14.82
CA PHE A 292 1.44 8.37 -14.44
C PHE A 292 2.34 8.91 -15.54
N ASP A 293 3.09 8.03 -16.22
CA ASP A 293 3.90 8.38 -17.38
C ASP A 293 3.03 8.85 -18.55
N GLU A 294 1.95 8.12 -18.85
CA GLU A 294 0.99 8.49 -19.90
C GLU A 294 0.35 9.85 -19.62
N LEU A 295 0.01 10.15 -18.36
CA LEU A 295 -0.56 11.44 -17.95
C LEU A 295 0.48 12.54 -17.72
N GLY A 296 1.77 12.25 -17.86
CA GLY A 296 2.85 13.22 -17.69
C GLY A 296 2.94 13.78 -16.27
N VAL A 297 2.64 12.97 -15.23
CA VAL A 297 2.60 13.40 -13.83
C VAL A 297 3.88 14.11 -13.39
N ALA A 298 5.04 13.62 -13.83
CA ALA A 298 6.36 14.18 -13.50
C ALA A 298 6.59 15.60 -14.08
N ASP A 299 5.85 15.99 -15.12
CA ASP A 299 5.98 17.29 -15.79
C ASP A 299 5.00 18.35 -15.27
N VAL A 300 4.06 17.95 -14.41
CA VAL A 300 3.04 18.86 -13.86
C VAL A 300 3.63 19.69 -12.71
N ALA A 301 3.11 20.91 -12.52
CA ALA A 301 3.51 21.77 -11.42
C ALA A 301 3.35 21.08 -10.04
N PRO A 302 4.29 21.27 -9.09
CA PRO A 302 4.17 20.73 -7.75
C PRO A 302 2.85 21.10 -7.07
N GLY A 303 2.25 20.16 -6.33
CA GLY A 303 1.04 20.42 -5.54
C GLY A 303 -0.25 20.64 -6.33
N SER A 304 -0.31 20.24 -7.60
CA SER A 304 -1.43 20.56 -8.49
C SER A 304 -2.35 19.38 -8.81
N LEU A 305 -1.92 18.15 -8.51
CA LEU A 305 -2.68 16.93 -8.76
C LEU A 305 -3.42 16.47 -7.51
N SER A 306 -4.55 15.81 -7.67
CA SER A 306 -5.23 15.14 -6.56
C SER A 306 -5.93 13.86 -7.01
N PHE A 307 -5.83 12.80 -6.20
CA PHE A 307 -6.68 11.63 -6.38
C PHE A 307 -8.12 11.96 -6.02
N ASN A 308 -9.04 11.44 -6.83
CA ASN A 308 -10.46 11.36 -6.49
C ASN A 308 -10.90 9.91 -6.67
N PHE A 309 -10.97 9.19 -5.54
CA PHE A 309 -11.37 7.78 -5.49
C PHE A 309 -12.88 7.64 -5.68
N LEU A 310 -13.27 6.69 -6.52
CA LEU A 310 -14.63 6.50 -7.01
C LEU A 310 -15.42 5.46 -6.20
N PHE A 311 -14.91 5.00 -5.06
CA PHE A 311 -15.49 3.90 -4.28
C PHE A 311 -16.93 4.15 -3.84
N ASN A 312 -17.34 5.41 -3.66
CA ASN A 312 -18.71 5.75 -3.27
C ASN A 312 -19.61 6.11 -4.46
N SER A 313 -19.06 6.08 -5.69
CA SER A 313 -19.79 6.44 -6.89
C SER A 313 -20.69 5.30 -7.32
N ASN A 314 -21.96 5.61 -7.62
CA ASN A 314 -22.85 4.66 -8.29
C ASN A 314 -22.62 4.64 -9.81
N SER A 315 -23.17 3.64 -10.50
CA SER A 315 -22.98 3.48 -11.95
C SER A 315 -23.43 4.69 -12.77
N SER A 316 -24.48 5.40 -12.37
CA SER A 316 -24.94 6.62 -13.06
C SER A 316 -23.99 7.80 -12.88
N GLU A 317 -23.35 7.93 -11.72
CA GLU A 317 -22.33 8.96 -11.46
C GLU A 317 -21.06 8.71 -12.28
N LEU A 318 -20.69 7.44 -12.50
CA LEU A 318 -19.55 7.07 -13.32
C LEU A 318 -19.76 7.41 -14.81
N GLN A 319 -20.99 7.29 -15.32
CA GLN A 319 -21.33 7.53 -16.73
C GLN A 319 -21.18 8.99 -17.20
N SER A 320 -21.17 9.97 -16.29
CA SER A 320 -21.32 11.41 -16.62
C SER A 320 -20.06 12.24 -16.39
N ALA A 321 -18.89 11.65 -16.64
CA ALA A 321 -17.61 12.25 -16.31
C ALA A 321 -16.95 13.00 -17.48
N GLY A 322 -16.24 14.09 -17.16
CA GLY A 322 -15.29 14.70 -18.09
C GLY A 322 -14.12 13.75 -18.43
N PRO A 323 -13.11 14.21 -19.20
CA PRO A 323 -12.05 13.35 -19.73
C PRO A 323 -11.39 12.43 -18.70
N ALA A 324 -11.17 12.90 -17.47
CA ALA A 324 -10.57 12.10 -16.40
C ALA A 324 -11.43 10.89 -15.98
N GLY A 325 -12.74 11.03 -15.86
CA GLY A 325 -13.59 9.90 -15.50
C GLY A 325 -13.92 9.00 -16.68
N MET A 326 -13.96 9.54 -17.90
CA MET A 326 -14.00 8.71 -19.11
C MET A 326 -12.74 7.86 -19.24
N TYR A 327 -11.57 8.43 -18.94
CA TYR A 327 -10.32 7.68 -18.87
C TYR A 327 -10.38 6.61 -17.78
N ALA A 328 -10.87 6.94 -16.58
CA ALA A 328 -11.04 5.97 -15.50
C ALA A 328 -12.00 4.82 -15.88
N LEU A 329 -13.10 5.10 -16.56
CA LEU A 329 -14.00 4.08 -17.10
C LEU A 329 -13.32 3.20 -18.15
N ARG A 330 -12.61 3.82 -19.11
CA ARG A 330 -11.93 3.09 -20.18
C ARG A 330 -10.85 2.18 -19.63
N GLU A 331 -10.08 2.66 -18.66
CA GLU A 331 -9.00 1.92 -18.05
C GLU A 331 -9.45 1.12 -16.81
N LEU A 332 -10.75 1.06 -16.48
CA LEU A 332 -11.25 0.39 -15.27
C LEU A 332 -10.48 0.78 -13.98
N LEU A 333 -10.16 2.06 -13.84
CA LEU A 333 -9.48 2.62 -12.67
C LEU A 333 -10.50 3.17 -11.68
N PRO A 334 -10.44 2.78 -10.40
CA PRO A 334 -11.40 3.26 -9.41
C PRO A 334 -10.99 4.60 -8.77
N PHE A 335 -10.24 5.39 -9.52
CA PHE A 335 -9.85 6.74 -9.17
C PHE A 335 -9.64 7.57 -10.43
N THR A 336 -9.75 8.88 -10.26
CA THR A 336 -9.35 9.88 -11.27
C THR A 336 -8.22 10.74 -10.72
N ILE A 337 -7.41 11.32 -11.61
CA ILE A 337 -6.34 12.26 -11.23
C ILE A 337 -6.77 13.64 -11.71
N SER A 338 -7.27 14.44 -10.79
CA SER A 338 -7.65 15.82 -11.09
C SER A 338 -6.39 16.67 -11.28
N GLY A 339 -6.43 17.61 -12.23
CA GLY A 339 -5.30 18.48 -12.57
C GLY A 339 -4.35 17.92 -13.63
N ALA A 340 -4.46 16.63 -14.00
CA ALA A 340 -3.72 16.05 -15.11
C ALA A 340 -4.26 16.57 -16.46
N ASP A 341 -3.37 16.64 -17.47
CA ASP A 341 -3.75 16.97 -18.84
C ASP A 341 -4.12 15.69 -19.60
N TYR A 342 -5.38 15.59 -20.01
CA TYR A 342 -5.90 14.46 -20.79
C TYR A 342 -5.99 14.78 -22.29
N SER A 343 -5.60 15.99 -22.73
CA SER A 343 -5.84 16.46 -24.10
C SER A 343 -5.10 15.65 -25.16
N HIS A 344 -3.90 15.16 -24.86
CA HIS A 344 -3.14 14.30 -25.77
C HIS A 344 -3.71 12.90 -25.88
N LEU A 345 -4.53 12.47 -24.91
CA LEU A 345 -5.25 11.19 -24.89
C LEU A 345 -6.65 11.28 -25.50
N ASN A 346 -7.09 12.49 -25.87
CA ASN A 346 -8.42 12.76 -26.42
C ASN A 346 -8.35 13.41 -27.81
N GLN A 347 -7.32 13.12 -28.61
CA GLN A 347 -7.09 13.78 -29.91
C GLN A 347 -8.16 13.43 -30.95
N ASN A 348 -8.79 12.26 -30.82
CA ASN A 348 -9.86 11.79 -31.69
C ASN A 348 -11.20 11.63 -30.95
N GLY A 349 -11.33 12.22 -29.75
CA GLY A 349 -12.54 12.12 -28.93
C GLY A 349 -12.65 10.79 -28.17
N GLU A 350 -11.54 10.09 -27.92
CA GLU A 350 -11.49 8.82 -27.19
C GLU A 350 -11.99 8.91 -25.74
N LEU A 351 -12.03 10.11 -25.17
CA LEU A 351 -12.51 10.40 -23.82
C LEU A 351 -13.80 11.24 -23.83
N ASP A 352 -14.43 11.42 -24.98
CA ASP A 352 -15.71 12.11 -25.12
C ASP A 352 -16.84 11.09 -24.96
N ALA A 353 -17.60 11.17 -23.86
CA ALA A 353 -18.70 10.25 -23.57
C ALA A 353 -19.74 10.15 -24.71
N ASP A 354 -19.98 11.26 -25.42
CA ASP A 354 -20.93 11.34 -26.54
C ASP A 354 -20.54 10.44 -27.74
N ASN A 355 -19.30 9.96 -27.80
CA ASN A 355 -18.83 9.04 -28.85
C ASN A 355 -19.14 7.55 -28.53
N TYR A 356 -19.71 7.25 -27.37
CA TYR A 356 -20.04 5.90 -26.91
C TYR A 356 -21.56 5.67 -26.86
N SER A 357 -21.99 4.41 -26.99
CA SER A 357 -23.41 4.07 -26.80
C SER A 357 -23.79 4.15 -25.32
N ALA A 358 -25.07 4.40 -25.03
CA ALA A 358 -25.57 4.42 -23.65
C ALA A 358 -25.36 3.07 -22.95
N ASN A 359 -25.59 1.95 -23.66
CA ASN A 359 -25.37 0.60 -23.12
C ASN A 359 -23.89 0.36 -22.77
N TYR A 360 -22.96 0.76 -23.67
CA TYR A 360 -21.53 0.64 -23.38
C TYR A 360 -21.16 1.39 -22.09
N LEU A 361 -21.62 2.64 -21.94
CA LEU A 361 -21.31 3.44 -20.77
C LEU A 361 -21.93 2.84 -19.49
N GLU A 362 -23.17 2.33 -19.59
CA GLU A 362 -23.85 1.67 -18.48
C GLU A 362 -23.11 0.41 -18.02
N ASP A 363 -22.76 -0.47 -18.96
CA ASP A 363 -22.10 -1.73 -18.65
C ASP A 363 -20.65 -1.52 -18.22
N ARG A 364 -19.95 -0.56 -18.82
CA ARG A 364 -18.59 -0.22 -18.42
C ARG A 364 -18.54 0.36 -17.01
N ALA A 365 -19.53 1.20 -16.67
CA ALA A 365 -19.70 1.70 -15.31
C ALA A 365 -20.06 0.59 -14.32
N ALA A 366 -20.91 -0.36 -14.71
CA ALA A 366 -21.22 -1.54 -13.90
C ALA A 366 -19.98 -2.42 -13.69
N PHE A 367 -19.15 -2.59 -14.72
CA PHE A 367 -17.89 -3.32 -14.62
C PHE A 367 -16.93 -2.63 -13.63
N LEU A 368 -16.68 -1.33 -13.80
CA LEU A 368 -15.83 -0.59 -12.85
C LEU A 368 -16.39 -0.64 -11.42
N TYR A 369 -17.71 -0.53 -11.26
CA TYR A 369 -18.36 -0.69 -9.96
C TYR A 369 -18.06 -2.07 -9.36
N GLN A 370 -18.14 -3.15 -10.14
CA GLN A 370 -17.86 -4.51 -9.66
C GLN A 370 -16.36 -4.72 -9.36
N VAL A 371 -15.45 -4.08 -10.10
CA VAL A 371 -14.01 -4.05 -9.79
C VAL A 371 -13.76 -3.40 -8.42
N MET A 372 -14.53 -2.37 -8.06
CA MET A 372 -14.45 -1.71 -6.75
C MET A 372 -15.12 -2.49 -5.62
N HIS A 373 -16.14 -3.28 -5.95
CA HIS A 373 -17.03 -3.93 -4.99
C HIS A 373 -17.18 -5.41 -5.30
N SER A 374 -16.08 -6.14 -5.34
CA SER A 374 -16.07 -7.56 -5.73
C SER A 374 -17.00 -8.45 -4.89
N ASP A 375 -17.25 -8.08 -3.63
CA ASP A 375 -18.18 -8.77 -2.72
C ASP A 375 -19.65 -8.32 -2.84
N ALA A 376 -19.92 -7.25 -3.58
CA ALA A 376 -21.27 -6.75 -3.71
C ALA A 376 -22.08 -7.68 -4.62
N ALA A 377 -23.32 -7.95 -4.20
CA ALA A 377 -24.30 -8.55 -5.08
C ALA A 377 -24.45 -7.67 -6.33
N SER A 378 -24.68 -8.33 -7.47
CA SER A 378 -24.94 -7.68 -8.74
C SER A 378 -25.94 -6.52 -8.59
N PRO A 379 -25.62 -5.31 -9.12
CA PRO A 379 -26.54 -4.18 -9.14
C PRO A 379 -27.88 -4.49 -9.83
N THR A 380 -27.90 -5.46 -10.75
CA THR A 380 -29.08 -5.87 -11.53
C THR A 380 -29.86 -7.01 -10.88
N GLY A 381 -29.27 -7.72 -9.90
CA GLY A 381 -29.84 -8.88 -9.22
C GLY A 381 -29.62 -10.23 -9.94
N ASP A 382 -29.14 -10.22 -11.18
CA ASP A 382 -28.69 -11.41 -11.91
C ASP A 382 -27.19 -11.64 -11.71
N ASP A 383 -26.72 -12.89 -11.73
CA ASP A 383 -25.28 -13.19 -11.72
C ASP A 383 -24.64 -12.78 -13.07
N MET A 384 -23.58 -11.98 -13.00
CA MET A 384 -22.91 -11.34 -14.14
C MET A 384 -21.40 -11.57 -14.10
N GLN A 385 -20.81 -11.89 -15.25
CA GLN A 385 -19.35 -11.94 -15.43
C GLN A 385 -18.92 -10.84 -16.40
N PHE A 386 -17.91 -10.09 -15.99
CA PHE A 386 -17.29 -9.05 -16.79
C PHE A 386 -15.88 -9.46 -17.17
N LYS A 387 -15.50 -9.16 -18.41
CA LYS A 387 -14.15 -9.40 -18.91
C LYS A 387 -13.71 -8.30 -19.86
N ASP A 388 -12.54 -7.74 -19.61
CA ASP A 388 -11.84 -6.88 -20.55
C ASP A 388 -10.60 -7.61 -21.08
N ASN A 389 -10.61 -7.92 -22.36
CA ASN A 389 -9.52 -8.65 -23.00
C ASN A 389 -8.29 -7.78 -23.25
N ALA A 390 -8.45 -6.47 -23.44
CA ALA A 390 -7.33 -5.55 -23.66
C ALA A 390 -6.54 -5.34 -22.37
N LEU A 391 -7.25 -5.19 -21.25
CA LEU A 391 -6.70 -4.94 -19.93
C LEU A 391 -6.40 -6.23 -19.17
N GLY A 392 -6.98 -7.37 -19.58
CA GLY A 392 -6.86 -8.63 -18.87
C GLY A 392 -7.57 -8.63 -17.51
N ILE A 393 -8.60 -7.80 -17.34
CA ILE A 393 -9.34 -7.64 -16.08
C ILE A 393 -10.63 -8.44 -16.15
N GLU A 394 -10.97 -9.12 -15.06
CA GLU A 394 -12.22 -9.87 -14.91
C GLU A 394 -12.88 -9.49 -13.59
N ALA A 395 -14.22 -9.46 -13.56
CA ALA A 395 -14.99 -9.25 -12.34
C ALA A 395 -16.27 -10.08 -12.37
N TYR A 396 -16.76 -10.46 -11.19
CA TYR A 396 -17.99 -11.22 -11.03
C TYR A 396 -18.91 -10.51 -10.04
N GLY A 397 -20.17 -10.30 -10.42
CA GLY A 397 -21.21 -9.81 -9.54
C GLY A 397 -22.30 -10.87 -9.41
N GLY A 398 -22.36 -11.56 -8.27
CA GLY A 398 -23.31 -12.65 -8.08
C GLY A 398 -23.17 -13.37 -6.74
N ASN A 399 -24.13 -14.24 -6.42
CA ASN A 399 -24.14 -15.03 -5.18
C ASN A 399 -23.73 -16.49 -5.47
N GLY A 400 -22.48 -16.72 -5.89
CA GLY A 400 -22.05 -18.08 -6.25
C GLY A 400 -20.65 -18.17 -6.83
N THR A 401 -20.32 -19.35 -7.35
CA THR A 401 -19.18 -19.53 -8.26
C THR A 401 -19.63 -19.17 -9.67
N PRO A 402 -18.84 -18.36 -10.42
CA PRO A 402 -19.12 -18.07 -11.82
C PRO A 402 -19.35 -19.36 -12.62
N ASP A 403 -20.42 -19.42 -13.41
CA ASP A 403 -20.68 -20.54 -14.32
C ASP A 403 -21.15 -20.11 -15.71
N LEU A 404 -21.23 -21.07 -16.64
CA LEU A 404 -21.54 -20.82 -18.06
C LEU A 404 -22.99 -20.35 -18.30
N SER A 405 -23.82 -20.32 -17.25
CA SER A 405 -25.17 -19.82 -17.33
C SER A 405 -25.28 -18.36 -16.91
N ASP A 406 -24.21 -17.67 -16.51
CA ASP A 406 -24.21 -16.25 -16.13
C ASP A 406 -24.31 -15.30 -17.32
N ARG A 407 -24.73 -14.05 -17.09
CA ARG A 407 -24.74 -13.04 -18.17
C ARG A 407 -23.31 -12.53 -18.37
N HIS A 408 -22.81 -12.54 -19.59
CA HIS A 408 -21.44 -12.13 -19.90
C HIS A 408 -21.38 -10.74 -20.51
N TYR A 409 -20.45 -9.93 -20.01
CA TYR A 409 -20.11 -8.61 -20.54
C TYR A 409 -18.64 -8.62 -20.97
N ILE A 410 -18.39 -8.68 -22.28
CA ILE A 410 -17.06 -8.88 -22.84
C ILE A 410 -16.63 -7.63 -23.63
N PHE A 411 -15.52 -7.04 -23.21
CA PHE A 411 -14.87 -5.92 -23.86
C PHE A 411 -13.61 -6.40 -24.58
N GLY A 412 -13.51 -6.07 -25.87
CA GLY A 412 -12.50 -6.56 -26.79
C GLY A 412 -11.14 -5.89 -26.70
N THR A 413 -10.32 -6.16 -27.71
CA THR A 413 -9.02 -5.56 -27.97
C THR A 413 -9.10 -4.61 -29.17
N SER A 414 -7.99 -3.93 -29.48
CA SER A 414 -7.80 -3.22 -30.75
C SER A 414 -7.42 -4.16 -31.91
N GLY A 415 -7.62 -5.47 -31.75
CA GLY A 415 -7.34 -6.51 -32.72
C GLY A 415 -8.63 -7.11 -33.30
N SER A 416 -8.47 -8.16 -34.11
CA SER A 416 -9.62 -8.99 -34.49
C SER A 416 -9.87 -9.98 -33.37
N ASP A 417 -10.98 -9.81 -32.65
CA ASP A 417 -11.42 -10.73 -31.61
C ASP A 417 -12.45 -11.72 -32.15
N ASN A 418 -12.50 -12.90 -31.53
CA ASN A 418 -13.55 -13.89 -31.78
C ASN A 418 -14.34 -14.07 -30.49
N PHE A 419 -15.54 -13.49 -30.45
CA PHE A 419 -16.45 -13.62 -29.31
C PHE A 419 -17.45 -14.76 -29.55
N GLN A 420 -17.75 -15.51 -28.50
CA GLN A 420 -18.90 -16.41 -28.46
C GLN A 420 -19.75 -15.99 -27.26
N GLY A 421 -20.97 -15.54 -27.53
CA GLY A 421 -22.00 -15.41 -26.50
C GLY A 421 -22.69 -16.74 -26.25
N GLU A 422 -23.30 -16.89 -25.09
CA GLU A 422 -23.97 -18.11 -24.62
C GLU A 422 -25.50 -17.90 -24.56
N ASP A 423 -26.21 -18.63 -23.68
CA ASP A 423 -27.68 -18.70 -23.63
C ASP A 423 -28.36 -17.58 -22.79
N LYS A 424 -27.61 -16.56 -22.33
CA LYS A 424 -28.13 -15.35 -21.67
C LYS A 424 -27.91 -14.11 -22.55
N GLU A 425 -28.64 -13.02 -22.27
CA GLU A 425 -28.52 -11.71 -22.93
C GLU A 425 -27.11 -11.11 -22.75
N ASP A 426 -26.12 -11.70 -23.41
CA ASP A 426 -24.70 -11.35 -23.30
C ASP A 426 -24.39 -10.10 -24.11
N HIS A 427 -23.55 -9.23 -23.58
CA HIS A 427 -23.17 -7.96 -24.18
C HIS A 427 -21.71 -8.01 -24.61
N LEU A 428 -21.46 -7.79 -25.90
CA LEU A 428 -20.14 -7.91 -26.52
C LEU A 428 -19.74 -6.58 -27.17
N TYR A 429 -18.55 -6.07 -26.85
CA TYR A 429 -18.04 -4.77 -27.30
C TYR A 429 -16.67 -4.90 -27.99
N GLY A 430 -16.56 -4.48 -29.26
CA GLY A 430 -15.29 -4.36 -30.00
C GLY A 430 -14.72 -2.94 -29.98
N ILE A 431 -13.38 -2.78 -29.94
CA ILE A 431 -12.71 -1.48 -29.73
C ILE A 431 -12.10 -0.91 -31.04
N GLN A 432 -11.59 -1.76 -31.94
CA GLN A 432 -11.35 -1.47 -33.37
C GLN A 432 -10.56 -2.62 -33.98
N GLY A 433 -11.09 -3.23 -35.03
CA GLY A 433 -10.44 -4.25 -35.85
C GLY A 433 -11.42 -4.72 -36.90
N ASN A 434 -10.96 -5.40 -37.96
CA ASN A 434 -11.88 -6.15 -38.82
C ASN A 434 -12.36 -7.36 -38.00
N GLU A 435 -13.26 -7.10 -37.06
CA GLU A 435 -13.98 -8.11 -36.30
C GLU A 435 -14.84 -8.87 -37.31
N ASP A 436 -14.80 -10.20 -37.29
CA ASP A 436 -15.67 -11.03 -38.14
C ASP A 436 -17.07 -11.07 -37.52
N LEU A 437 -17.66 -9.88 -37.37
CA LEU A 437 -19.03 -9.57 -36.97
C LEU A 437 -19.71 -8.83 -38.14
N GLN A 438 -19.69 -9.39 -39.36
CA GLN A 438 -20.34 -8.86 -40.59
C GLN A 438 -20.46 -7.30 -40.77
N ASN A 439 -19.44 -6.52 -40.35
CA ASN A 439 -19.03 -5.16 -40.79
C ASN A 439 -19.91 -3.91 -40.43
N PRO A 440 -19.32 -2.70 -40.25
CA PRO A 440 -18.63 -2.17 -39.06
C PRO A 440 -19.32 -0.92 -38.44
N ILE A 441 -18.79 -0.45 -37.29
CA ILE A 441 -19.18 0.63 -36.34
C ILE A 441 -19.60 -0.02 -35.01
N ILE A 442 -18.86 0.28 -33.92
CA ILE A 442 -19.09 -0.12 -32.51
C ILE A 442 -20.29 -1.09 -32.38
N VAL A 443 -20.03 -2.39 -32.55
CA VAL A 443 -21.10 -3.38 -32.62
C VAL A 443 -21.48 -3.75 -31.18
N ASP A 444 -22.57 -3.14 -30.70
CA ASP A 444 -23.27 -3.49 -29.47
C ASP A 444 -24.14 -4.73 -29.78
N CYS A 445 -23.59 -5.92 -29.53
CA CYS A 445 -24.31 -7.18 -29.76
C CYS A 445 -24.86 -7.71 -28.44
N VAL A 446 -26.18 -7.60 -28.23
CA VAL A 446 -26.90 -8.32 -27.18
C VAL A 446 -27.39 -9.65 -27.75
N LEU A 447 -26.76 -10.76 -27.39
CA LEU A 447 -27.18 -12.09 -27.84
C LEU A 447 -28.22 -12.65 -26.87
N GLY A 448 -29.50 -12.58 -27.20
CA GLY A 448 -30.56 -13.20 -26.39
C GLY A 448 -31.77 -13.61 -27.23
N GLY A 449 -32.02 -14.92 -27.33
CA GLY A 449 -33.32 -15.47 -27.77
C GLY A 449 -33.77 -15.21 -29.22
N ILE A 450 -33.57 -16.19 -30.10
CA ILE A 450 -34.26 -16.41 -31.40
C ILE A 450 -34.38 -15.19 -32.33
N SER A 451 -33.36 -14.34 -32.41
CA SER A 451 -33.18 -13.48 -33.59
C SER A 451 -31.70 -13.34 -33.88
N PRO A 452 -31.24 -13.74 -35.09
CA PRO A 452 -29.87 -13.49 -35.48
C PRO A 452 -29.67 -11.98 -35.61
N CYS A 453 -28.52 -11.49 -35.15
CA CYS A 453 -27.98 -10.22 -35.62
C CYS A 453 -27.82 -10.34 -37.14
N PHE A 454 -28.83 -9.90 -37.89
CA PHE A 454 -28.81 -9.85 -39.35
C PHE A 454 -28.36 -8.47 -39.81
N HIS A 455 -27.41 -8.49 -40.75
CA HIS A 455 -27.44 -7.58 -41.90
C HIS A 455 -28.00 -8.31 -43.11
#